data_AF-A0A441Y2I6-F1
#
_entry.id   AF-A0A441Y2I6-F1
#
_cell.length_a   1.000
_cell.length_b   1.000
_cell.length_c   1.000
_cell.angle_alpha   90.00
_cell.angle_beta   90.00
_cell.angle_gamma   90.00
#
_symmetry.space_group_name_H-M   'P 1'
#
loop_
_entity.id
_entity.type
_entity.pdbx_description
1 polymer ?
#
loop_
_entity_poly.entity_id
_entity_poly.type
_entity_poly.pdbx_seq_one_letter_code
_entity_poly.pdbx_strand_id
1 'polypeptide(L)'
;MTEVTPSATNGPAAQTKAPAVKNTSATKVGRTHTGFAAHGLYDPRNEHDACGVGFIVNMKGVKSHQIVKDGLAVLENLTHRGAVGAD
;
A
#
# COMPACT_ATOMS: atom_id res chain seq x y z
N MET A 1 38.55 52.37 36.90
CA MET A 1 37.82 52.17 35.63
C MET A 1 37.05 50.88 35.74
N THR A 2 35.83 51.03 36.21
CA THR A 2 34.75 50.05 36.24
C THR A 2 34.22 49.83 34.82
N GLU A 3 34.14 48.59 34.36
CA GLU A 3 33.11 48.14 33.40
C GLU A 3 32.63 46.76 33.86
N VAL A 4 31.42 46.65 34.40
CA VAL A 4 30.11 46.54 33.71
C VAL A 4 29.96 45.18 33.05
N THR A 5 29.09 44.35 33.63
CA THR A 5 28.45 43.22 32.95
C THR A 5 27.05 43.06 33.53
N PRO A 6 25.97 43.21 32.74
CA PRO A 6 24.64 42.84 33.22
C PRO A 6 24.38 41.37 32.88
N SER A 7 24.02 40.64 33.93
CA SER A 7 23.47 39.30 33.87
C SER A 7 21.97 39.40 33.60
N ALA A 8 21.47 38.72 32.58
CA ALA A 8 20.04 38.57 32.32
C ALA A 8 19.64 37.10 32.45
N THR A 9 18.55 36.93 33.16
CA THR A 9 17.96 35.73 33.74
C THR A 9 17.36 34.77 32.72
N ASN A 10 17.27 33.48 33.07
CA ASN A 10 16.03 32.68 33.10
C ASN A 10 16.36 31.19 33.41
N GLY A 11 15.90 30.67 34.55
CA GLY A 11 15.81 29.21 34.83
C GLY A 11 14.38 28.69 34.59
N PRO A 12 13.95 27.56 35.19
CA PRO A 12 14.59 26.26 35.35
C PRO A 12 13.67 25.11 34.83
N ALA A 13 14.21 23.95 34.38
CA ALA A 13 13.45 22.69 34.40
C ALA A 13 14.35 21.46 34.16
N ALA A 14 14.51 20.68 35.23
CA ALA A 14 14.72 19.25 35.31
C ALA A 14 15.26 18.48 34.08
N GLN A 15 16.46 17.96 34.25
CA GLN A 15 17.04 16.89 33.45
C GLN A 15 16.22 15.60 33.61
N THR A 16 15.49 15.20 32.58
CA THR A 16 15.08 13.79 32.41
C THR A 16 15.83 13.20 31.23
N LYS A 17 16.73 12.27 31.53
CA LYS A 17 17.56 11.54 30.58
C LYS A 17 16.69 10.58 29.77
N ALA A 18 16.24 10.99 28.59
CA ALA A 18 15.68 10.08 27.59
C ALA A 18 16.82 9.33 26.87
N PRO A 19 16.68 8.03 26.55
CA PRO A 19 17.66 7.33 25.74
C PRO A 19 17.59 7.91 24.32
N ALA A 20 18.75 8.24 23.77
CA ALA A 20 18.88 8.79 22.43
C ALA A 20 18.37 7.79 21.38
N VAL A 21 17.16 8.01 20.84
CA VAL A 21 16.71 7.39 19.60
C VAL A 21 17.44 8.09 18.46
N LYS A 22 18.68 7.65 18.21
CA LYS A 22 19.28 7.78 16.88
C LYS A 22 18.57 6.74 16.02
N ASN A 23 17.84 7.18 15.00
CA ASN A 23 17.62 6.46 13.73
C ASN A 23 16.61 7.23 12.85
N THR A 24 16.96 8.46 12.46
CA THR A 24 16.33 9.07 11.26
C THR A 24 17.15 8.62 10.05
N SER A 25 17.10 7.32 9.77
CA SER A 25 17.51 6.83 8.46
C SER A 25 16.40 7.19 7.50
N ALA A 26 16.69 8.05 6.51
CA ALA A 26 15.79 8.32 5.41
C ALA A 26 15.20 6.99 4.91
N THR A 27 13.91 6.78 5.17
CA THR A 27 13.20 5.59 4.70
C THR A 27 13.14 5.69 3.19
N LYS A 28 14.15 5.15 2.51
CA LYS A 28 14.09 4.84 1.10
C LYS A 28 12.95 3.84 0.98
N VAL A 29 11.75 4.31 0.63
CA VAL A 29 10.57 3.47 0.40
C VAL A 29 10.98 2.45 -0.66
N GLY A 30 11.36 1.27 -0.20
CA GLY A 30 12.03 0.27 -0.99
C GLY A 30 11.03 -0.34 -1.95
N ARG A 31 10.95 0.20 -3.17
CA ARG A 31 10.41 -0.56 -4.30
C ARG A 31 11.38 -1.71 -4.52
N THR A 32 10.99 -2.88 -4.06
CA THR A 32 11.59 -4.12 -4.53
C THR A 32 11.03 -4.38 -5.93
N HIS A 33 11.77 -5.09 -6.78
CA HIS A 33 11.32 -5.47 -8.12
C HIS A 33 10.01 -6.31 -8.12
N THR A 34 9.55 -6.73 -6.94
CA THR A 34 8.38 -7.58 -6.69
C THR A 34 7.28 -6.91 -5.86
N GLY A 35 7.37 -5.62 -5.52
CA GLY A 35 6.31 -4.91 -4.77
C GLY A 35 6.80 -3.90 -3.72
N PHE A 36 5.87 -3.40 -2.91
CA PHE A 36 6.14 -2.51 -1.78
C PHE A 36 6.85 -3.26 -0.64
N ALA A 37 7.69 -2.56 0.11
CA ALA A 37 8.28 -3.11 1.33
C ALA A 37 7.24 -3.20 2.46
N ALA A 38 7.39 -4.17 3.35
CA ALA A 38 6.52 -4.31 4.52
C ALA A 38 6.50 -3.02 5.37
N HIS A 39 5.31 -2.58 5.75
CA HIS A 39 5.12 -1.34 6.52
C HIS A 39 3.84 -1.40 7.37
N GLY A 40 3.96 -1.23 8.69
CA GLY A 40 2.82 -1.40 9.60
C GLY A 40 2.30 -2.83 9.61
N LEU A 41 0.98 -3.03 9.45
CA LEU A 41 0.34 -4.36 9.34
C LEU A 41 0.39 -4.96 7.93
N TYR A 42 0.94 -4.25 6.95
CA TYR A 42 1.07 -4.75 5.58
C TYR A 42 2.23 -5.74 5.46
N ASP A 43 1.92 -6.97 5.04
CA ASP A 43 2.89 -7.98 4.65
C ASP A 43 2.78 -8.23 3.14
N PRO A 44 3.80 -7.88 2.33
CA PRO A 44 3.77 -8.07 0.87
C PRO A 44 3.56 -9.52 0.44
N ARG A 45 3.80 -10.49 1.32
CA ARG A 45 3.57 -11.92 1.03
C ARG A 45 2.09 -12.29 0.88
N ASN A 46 1.19 -11.46 1.43
CA ASN A 46 -0.26 -11.65 1.37
C ASN A 46 -0.90 -10.87 0.20
N GLU A 47 -0.09 -10.19 -0.63
CA GLU A 47 -0.58 -9.40 -1.76
C GLU A 47 -0.85 -10.30 -2.98
N HIS A 48 -2.07 -10.25 -3.51
CA HIS A 48 -2.50 -11.08 -4.63
C HIS A 48 -3.50 -10.34 -5.52
N ASP A 49 -3.36 -10.49 -6.84
CA ASP A 49 -4.33 -9.96 -7.80
C ASP A 49 -5.67 -10.69 -7.71
N ALA A 50 -6.75 -9.94 -7.51
CA ALA A 50 -8.10 -10.48 -7.49
C ALA A 50 -8.76 -10.51 -8.88
N CYS A 51 -8.29 -9.80 -9.90
CA CYS A 51 -9.03 -9.72 -11.18
C CYS A 51 -8.74 -10.90 -12.15
N GLY A 52 -9.73 -11.26 -12.98
CA GLY A 52 -9.62 -12.31 -14.01
C GLY A 52 -10.14 -11.88 -15.37
N VAL A 53 -9.56 -12.41 -16.44
CA VAL A 53 -9.97 -12.17 -17.83
C VAL A 53 -10.09 -13.50 -18.59
N GLY A 54 -11.01 -13.56 -19.55
CA GLY A 54 -11.24 -14.74 -20.40
C GLY A 54 -11.71 -14.33 -21.79
N PHE A 55 -11.51 -15.21 -22.76
CA PHE A 55 -11.89 -14.98 -24.15
C PHE A 55 -12.48 -16.25 -24.77
N ILE A 56 -13.50 -16.07 -25.61
CA ILE A 56 -14.15 -17.14 -26.35
C ILE A 56 -14.13 -16.76 -27.82
N VAL A 57 -13.86 -17.75 -28.68
CA VAL A 57 -13.85 -17.56 -30.12
C VAL A 57 -14.53 -18.74 -30.81
N ASN A 58 -15.29 -18.43 -31.86
CA ASN A 58 -15.70 -19.45 -32.82
C ASN A 58 -14.60 -19.60 -33.88
N MET A 59 -13.84 -20.69 -33.84
CA MET A 59 -12.74 -20.94 -34.79
C MET A 59 -13.19 -21.03 -36.25
N LYS A 60 -14.48 -21.30 -36.51
CA LYS A 60 -15.05 -21.35 -37.86
C LYS A 60 -15.57 -19.99 -38.34
N GLY A 61 -15.49 -18.94 -37.51
CA GLY A 61 -15.98 -17.60 -37.84
C GLY A 61 -17.49 -17.48 -37.98
N VAL A 62 -18.25 -18.52 -37.61
CA VAL A 62 -19.70 -18.52 -37.74
C VAL A 62 -20.30 -17.62 -36.67
N LYS A 63 -21.06 -16.61 -37.11
CA LYS A 63 -21.79 -15.72 -36.22
C LYS A 63 -22.87 -16.52 -35.47
N SER A 64 -22.84 -16.42 -34.14
CA SER A 64 -23.82 -17.06 -33.27
C SER A 64 -23.94 -16.27 -31.98
N HIS A 65 -25.15 -16.22 -31.40
CA HIS A 65 -25.36 -15.64 -30.08
C HIS A 65 -24.81 -16.52 -28.93
N GLN A 66 -24.41 -17.76 -29.23
CA GLN A 66 -23.82 -18.66 -28.24
C GLN A 66 -22.56 -18.07 -27.59
N ILE A 67 -21.73 -17.35 -28.35
CA ILE A 67 -20.50 -16.72 -27.84
C ILE A 67 -20.77 -15.68 -26.74
N VAL A 68 -21.94 -15.03 -26.79
CA VAL A 68 -22.37 -14.07 -25.76
C VAL A 68 -22.80 -14.81 -24.51
N LYS A 69 -23.58 -15.88 -24.65
CA LYS A 69 -24.02 -16.73 -23.54
C LYS A 69 -22.83 -17.35 -22.81
N ASP A 70 -21.88 -17.90 -23.56
CA ASP A 70 -20.66 -18.48 -23.01
C ASP A 70 -19.82 -17.39 -22.29
N GLY A 71 -19.76 -16.18 -22.85
CA GLY A 71 -19.10 -15.03 -22.21
C GLY A 71 -19.70 -14.66 -20.86
N LEU A 72 -21.03 -14.63 -20.76
CA LEU A 72 -21.72 -14.39 -19.49
C LEU A 72 -21.42 -15.50 -18.47
N ALA A 73 -21.44 -16.76 -18.90
CA ALA A 73 -21.08 -17.88 -18.04
C ALA A 73 -19.63 -17.77 -17.51
N VAL A 74 -18.68 -17.30 -18.32
CA VAL A 74 -17.31 -17.01 -17.86
C VAL A 74 -17.32 -15.94 -16.76
N LEU A 75 -18.06 -14.85 -16.94
CA LEU A 75 -18.13 -13.76 -15.96
C LEU A 75 -18.75 -14.21 -14.64
N GLU A 76 -19.85 -14.98 -14.68
CA GLU A 76 -20.49 -15.56 -13.49
C GLU A 76 -19.51 -16.42 -12.69
N ASN A 77 -18.69 -17.20 -13.38
CA ASN A 77 -17.67 -18.04 -12.74
C ASN A 77 -16.49 -17.24 -12.15
N LEU A 78 -16.29 -15.99 -12.54
CA LEU A 78 -15.24 -15.10 -12.01
C LEU A 78 -15.70 -14.23 -10.84
N THR A 79 -16.99 -14.27 -10.48
CA THR A 79 -17.58 -13.41 -9.43
C THR A 79 -16.87 -13.54 -8.08
N HIS A 80 -16.35 -14.72 -7.74
CA HIS A 80 -15.61 -14.98 -6.50
C HIS A 80 -14.28 -14.21 -6.39
N ARG A 81 -13.82 -13.61 -7.49
CA ARG A 81 -12.61 -12.78 -7.50
C ARG A 81 -12.91 -11.27 -7.61
N GLY A 82 -14.18 -10.89 -7.62
CA GLY A 82 -14.61 -9.49 -7.65
C GLY A 82 -14.71 -8.88 -6.24
N ALA A 83 -14.51 -7.57 -6.15
CA ALA A 83 -14.91 -6.82 -4.96
C ALA A 83 -16.44 -6.74 -4.90
N VAL A 84 -17.00 -6.89 -3.70
CA VAL A 84 -18.44 -6.73 -3.44
C VAL A 84 -18.66 -5.49 -2.58
N GLY A 85 -19.74 -4.74 -2.84
CA GLY A 85 -20.14 -3.58 -2.03
C GLY A 85 -20.82 -4.04 -0.73
N ALA A 86 -20.73 -3.21 0.32
CA ALA A 86 -21.55 -3.35 1.52
C ALA A 86 -22.83 -2.53 1.31
N ASP A 87 -23.95 -3.22 1.07
CA ASP A 87 -25.31 -2.67 1.08
C ASP A 87 -25.94 -2.83 2.48
#